data_AF-A0A7V4KBC2-F1
#
_entry.id   AF-A0A7V4KBC2-F1
#
_cell.length_a   1.000
_cell.length_b   1.000
_cell.length_c   1.000
_cell.angle_alpha   90.00
_cell.angle_beta   90.00
_cell.angle_gamma   90.00
#
_symmetry.space_group_name_H-M   'P 1'
#
loop_
_entity.id
_entity.type
_entity.pdbx_description
1 polymer ?
#
loop_
_entity_poly.entity_id
_entity_poly.type
_entity_poly.pdbx_seq_one_letter_code
_entity_poly.pdbx_strand_id
1 'polypeptide(L)'
;MKEVTFEEYLEYIKDHKYVVIENVRLEIGKKYEIQHYQPIDFKPEVSTVWSFPDRGKWATHYLNAKYRGNWAPQVARNLILKYSTAGDVVLDAFLGSGTTLIECKLLGRHGIGVDINKEAIILAWDRLNFSYEPNRLSSSELFTNVNQIREEKSDFELVRPTIKLYQGDARNLDKIGDEEVDLIATHPPYASIISYTKKSKMQTQDDLSKISSIEEFVSEMRKVAKEFYRVLKPGKHAAILIGDTRRHKHFVPIAFRVMQAFLEVGFILKEDIIKLQHNMVGTIPWKMRKSDFYLIAHEHLFVFRKPEKGEKISKFKESTMWWKND
;
A
#
# COMPACT_ATOMS: atom_id res chain seq x y z
N MET A 1 -0.51 -10.83 16.01
CA MET A 1 -1.63 -10.53 15.10
C MET A 1 -2.71 -11.60 15.20
N LYS A 2 -3.98 -11.25 14.90
CA LYS A 2 -5.12 -12.17 14.86
C LYS A 2 -5.71 -12.21 13.45
N GLU A 3 -5.87 -13.40 12.87
CA GLU A 3 -6.55 -13.53 11.58
C GLU A 3 -8.02 -13.14 11.71
N VAL A 4 -8.54 -12.40 10.74
CA VAL A 4 -9.97 -12.13 10.58
C VAL A 4 -10.40 -12.86 9.32
N THR A 5 -11.15 -13.94 9.48
CA THR A 5 -11.52 -14.80 8.35
C THR A 5 -12.69 -14.22 7.54
N PHE A 6 -12.92 -14.80 6.36
CA PHE A 6 -14.08 -14.44 5.55
C PHE A 6 -15.40 -14.81 6.24
N GLU A 7 -15.42 -15.90 7.02
CA GLU A 7 -16.58 -16.31 7.82
C GLU A 7 -16.89 -15.29 8.92
N GLU A 8 -15.87 -14.72 9.58
CA GLU A 8 -16.09 -13.61 10.52
C GLU A 8 -16.73 -12.39 9.83
N TYR A 9 -16.33 -12.09 8.59
CA TYR A 9 -16.95 -11.06 7.79
C TYR A 9 -18.42 -11.39 7.46
N LEU A 10 -18.71 -12.62 7.01
CA LEU A 10 -20.07 -13.07 6.70
C LEU A 10 -20.98 -13.02 7.92
N GLU A 11 -20.46 -13.34 9.11
CA GLU A 11 -21.20 -13.21 10.37
C GLU A 11 -21.48 -11.73 10.67
N TYR A 12 -20.48 -10.86 10.52
CA TYR A 12 -20.60 -9.43 10.80
C TYR A 12 -21.71 -8.75 9.99
N ILE A 13 -21.84 -9.06 8.69
CA ILE A 13 -22.83 -8.44 7.79
C ILE A 13 -24.27 -8.90 8.01
N LYS A 14 -24.51 -9.91 8.84
CA LYS A 14 -25.86 -10.31 9.25
C LYS A 14 -26.54 -9.16 10.00
N ASP A 15 -25.82 -8.60 10.98
CA ASP A 15 -26.32 -7.56 11.88
C ASP A 15 -25.89 -6.14 11.47
N HIS A 16 -24.89 -6.00 10.59
CA HIS A 16 -24.34 -4.69 10.20
C HIS A 16 -24.46 -4.46 8.69
N LYS A 17 -24.89 -3.25 8.30
CA LYS A 17 -24.99 -2.81 6.89
C LYS A 17 -23.94 -1.77 6.49
N TYR A 18 -23.13 -1.36 7.44
CA TYR A 18 -22.06 -0.38 7.24
C TYR A 18 -21.01 -0.54 8.35
N VAL A 19 -19.81 -0.04 8.07
CA VAL A 19 -18.79 0.31 9.07
C VAL A 19 -18.65 1.82 9.16
N VAL A 20 -18.08 2.31 10.25
CA VAL A 20 -17.79 3.73 10.45
C VAL A 20 -16.30 3.91 10.68
N ILE A 21 -15.61 4.33 9.63
CA ILE A 21 -14.18 4.61 9.70
C ILE A 21 -14.03 6.12 9.73
N GLU A 22 -13.38 6.61 10.79
CA GLU A 22 -13.38 8.01 11.18
C GLU A 22 -14.82 8.55 11.41
N ASN A 23 -15.30 9.40 10.50
CA ASN A 23 -16.65 9.96 10.49
C ASN A 23 -17.38 9.59 9.19
N VAL A 24 -16.86 8.63 8.42
CA VAL A 24 -17.42 8.21 7.14
C VAL A 24 -18.13 6.87 7.31
N ARG A 25 -19.43 6.88 7.03
CA ARG A 25 -20.23 5.66 6.94
C ARG A 25 -19.99 4.99 5.59
N LEU A 26 -19.50 3.76 5.62
CA LEU A 26 -19.15 2.96 4.43
C LEU A 26 -20.01 1.70 4.41
N GLU A 27 -20.82 1.53 3.37
CA GLU A 27 -21.74 0.39 3.25
C GLU A 27 -20.98 -0.93 3.02
N ILE A 28 -21.52 -2.01 3.58
CA ILE A 28 -21.04 -3.40 3.44
C ILE A 28 -22.22 -4.37 3.31
N GLY A 29 -21.94 -5.61 2.89
CA GLY A 29 -22.90 -6.72 2.84
C GLY A 29 -23.86 -6.66 1.65
N LYS A 30 -23.58 -5.81 0.66
CA LYS A 30 -24.35 -5.74 -0.60
C LYS A 30 -23.66 -6.56 -1.69
N LYS A 31 -24.43 -7.05 -2.65
CA LYS A 31 -23.88 -7.55 -3.91
C LYS A 31 -23.55 -6.36 -4.80
N TYR A 32 -22.32 -6.29 -5.27
CA TYR A 32 -21.84 -5.20 -6.11
C TYR A 32 -21.74 -5.65 -7.56
N GLU A 33 -22.30 -4.85 -8.47
CA GLU A 33 -22.16 -5.09 -9.91
C GLU A 33 -20.80 -4.55 -10.39
N ILE A 34 -19.98 -5.43 -10.96
CA ILE A 34 -18.68 -5.08 -11.53
C ILE A 34 -18.83 -4.99 -13.05
N GLN A 35 -18.61 -3.79 -13.59
CA GLN A 35 -18.67 -3.57 -15.04
C GLN A 35 -17.43 -4.14 -15.75
N HIS A 36 -16.26 -3.86 -15.21
CA HIS A 36 -14.98 -4.32 -15.74
C HIS A 36 -14.07 -4.73 -14.58
N TYR A 37 -13.44 -5.90 -14.67
CA TYR A 37 -12.49 -6.36 -13.64
C TYR A 37 -11.10 -5.77 -13.82
N GLN A 38 -10.71 -5.46 -15.06
CA GLN A 38 -9.42 -4.85 -15.39
C GLN A 38 -9.63 -3.42 -15.91
N PRO A 39 -8.61 -2.55 -15.80
CA PRO A 39 -8.61 -1.28 -16.52
C PRO A 39 -8.57 -1.50 -18.03
N ILE A 40 -9.28 -0.66 -18.80
CA ILE A 40 -9.36 -0.78 -20.27
C ILE A 40 -8.03 -0.36 -20.93
N ASP A 41 -7.43 0.75 -20.50
CA ASP A 41 -6.25 1.34 -21.16
C ASP A 41 -5.08 1.61 -20.20
N PHE A 42 -4.87 0.72 -19.22
CA PHE A 42 -3.75 0.92 -18.28
C PHE A 42 -2.41 0.70 -18.97
N LYS A 43 -1.55 1.73 -18.92
CA LYS A 43 -0.14 1.65 -19.30
C LYS A 43 0.72 1.78 -18.05
N PRO A 44 1.67 0.85 -17.82
CA PRO A 44 2.61 0.99 -16.72
C PRO A 44 3.39 2.31 -16.82
N GLU A 45 3.52 3.01 -15.70
CA GLU A 45 4.39 4.19 -15.63
C GLU A 45 5.85 3.73 -15.62
N VAL A 46 6.67 4.36 -16.47
CA VAL A 46 8.09 4.03 -16.66
C VAL A 46 9.04 5.10 -16.13
N SER A 47 8.51 6.27 -15.76
CA SER A 47 9.28 7.37 -15.15
C SER A 47 9.04 7.45 -13.65
N THR A 48 9.77 8.31 -12.94
CA THR A 48 9.61 8.52 -11.49
C THR A 48 8.62 9.63 -11.14
N VAL A 49 7.82 10.14 -12.09
CA VAL A 49 6.76 11.11 -11.81
C VAL A 49 5.43 10.52 -12.26
N TRP A 50 4.57 10.15 -11.31
CA TRP A 50 3.31 9.48 -11.58
C TRP A 50 2.12 10.40 -11.35
N SER A 51 1.19 10.41 -12.29
CA SER A 51 0.01 11.26 -12.23
C SER A 51 -1.25 10.51 -12.64
N PHE A 52 -2.12 10.26 -11.67
CA PHE A 52 -3.41 9.59 -11.88
C PHE A 52 -4.54 10.54 -11.47
N PRO A 53 -4.93 11.50 -12.32
CA PRO A 53 -6.01 12.45 -12.01
C PRO A 53 -7.34 11.75 -11.79
N ASP A 54 -7.60 10.70 -12.58
CA ASP A 54 -8.78 9.85 -12.46
C ASP A 54 -8.46 8.58 -11.69
N ARG A 55 -9.07 8.44 -10.51
CA ARG A 55 -8.98 7.20 -9.73
C ARG A 55 -9.64 6.07 -10.52
N GLY A 56 -8.93 4.94 -10.64
CA GLY A 56 -9.47 3.72 -11.22
C GLY A 56 -10.77 3.27 -10.57
N LYS A 57 -11.74 2.85 -11.41
CA LYS A 57 -13.08 2.38 -11.00
C LYS A 57 -13.32 0.90 -11.29
N TRP A 58 -12.34 0.18 -11.85
CA TRP A 58 -12.49 -1.24 -12.16
C TRP A 58 -12.61 -2.10 -10.89
N ALA A 59 -13.12 -3.31 -11.05
CA ALA A 59 -13.50 -4.21 -9.97
C ALA A 59 -14.33 -3.49 -8.91
N THR A 60 -13.90 -3.51 -7.66
CA THR A 60 -14.55 -2.86 -6.52
C THR A 60 -13.90 -1.53 -6.12
N HIS A 61 -12.92 -1.02 -6.87
CA HIS A 61 -12.20 0.21 -6.51
C HIS A 61 -13.10 1.45 -6.47
N TYR A 62 -14.19 1.46 -7.23
CA TYR A 62 -15.17 2.55 -7.19
C TYR A 62 -15.84 2.71 -5.81
N LEU A 63 -15.92 1.63 -5.02
CA LEU A 63 -16.45 1.64 -3.65
C LEU A 63 -15.47 2.27 -2.66
N ASN A 64 -14.18 2.29 -2.99
CA ASN A 64 -13.11 2.82 -2.15
C ASN A 64 -12.95 4.34 -2.27
N ALA A 65 -13.67 5.00 -3.17
CA ALA A 65 -13.55 6.45 -3.38
C ALA A 65 -13.91 7.29 -2.13
N LYS A 66 -14.76 6.77 -1.23
CA LYS A 66 -15.15 7.44 0.02
C LYS A 66 -14.20 7.18 1.19
N TYR A 67 -13.37 6.13 1.11
CA TYR A 67 -12.39 5.82 2.15
C TYR A 67 -11.21 6.79 2.02
N ARG A 68 -10.88 7.51 3.09
CA ARG A 68 -9.78 8.49 3.07
C ARG A 68 -8.44 7.78 3.25
N GLY A 69 -7.39 8.36 2.64
CA GLY A 69 -6.02 7.88 2.80
C GLY A 69 -5.70 6.55 2.12
N ASN A 70 -6.46 6.16 1.09
CA ASN A 70 -6.04 5.10 0.19
C ASN A 70 -5.37 5.68 -1.06
N TRP A 71 -4.38 4.97 -1.60
CA TRP A 71 -3.80 5.34 -2.89
C TRP A 71 -4.66 4.90 -4.08
N ALA A 72 -4.39 5.49 -5.25
CA ALA A 72 -5.06 5.12 -6.49
C ALA A 72 -4.66 3.68 -6.89
N PRO A 73 -5.58 2.86 -7.40
CA PRO A 73 -5.28 1.47 -7.74
C PRO A 73 -4.21 1.34 -8.84
N GLN A 74 -4.05 2.35 -9.69
CA GLN A 74 -2.94 2.45 -10.64
C GLN A 74 -1.55 2.41 -9.97
N VAL A 75 -1.39 3.01 -8.78
CA VAL A 75 -0.11 3.03 -8.03
C VAL A 75 0.24 1.61 -7.59
N ALA A 76 -0.70 0.92 -6.92
CA ALA A 76 -0.51 -0.46 -6.50
C ALA A 76 -0.28 -1.40 -7.69
N ARG A 77 -1.08 -1.24 -8.75
CA ARG A 77 -0.95 -2.02 -10.00
C ARG A 77 0.45 -1.89 -10.61
N ASN A 78 0.97 -0.66 -10.71
CA ASN A 78 2.28 -0.42 -11.31
C ASN A 78 3.40 -1.10 -10.51
N LEU A 79 3.36 -0.99 -9.17
CA LEU A 79 4.29 -1.66 -8.27
C LEU A 79 4.23 -3.18 -8.40
N ILE A 80 3.02 -3.76 -8.35
CA ILE A 80 2.81 -5.22 -8.43
C ILE A 80 3.30 -5.76 -9.77
N LEU A 81 3.00 -5.10 -10.88
CA LEU A 81 3.48 -5.52 -12.21
C LEU A 81 5.00 -5.38 -12.36
N LYS A 82 5.62 -4.38 -11.71
CA LYS A 82 7.06 -4.11 -11.84
C LYS A 82 7.94 -5.00 -10.96
N TYR A 83 7.51 -5.30 -9.72
CA TYR A 83 8.35 -5.93 -8.71
C TYR A 83 7.86 -7.30 -8.23
N SER A 84 6.82 -7.86 -8.86
CA SER A 84 6.33 -9.20 -8.56
C SER A 84 5.83 -9.93 -9.81
N THR A 85 5.71 -11.24 -9.72
CA THR A 85 5.14 -12.13 -10.74
C THR A 85 3.87 -12.81 -10.23
N ALA A 86 3.10 -13.47 -11.11
CA ALA A 86 1.94 -14.24 -10.65
C ALA A 86 2.39 -15.36 -9.69
N GLY A 87 1.65 -15.58 -8.60
CA GLY A 87 2.02 -16.51 -7.54
C GLY A 87 2.96 -15.93 -6.47
N ASP A 88 3.48 -14.71 -6.64
CA ASP A 88 4.24 -14.04 -5.58
C ASP A 88 3.32 -13.62 -4.42
N VAL A 89 3.90 -13.50 -3.22
CA VAL A 89 3.23 -13.01 -2.01
C VAL A 89 3.45 -11.50 -1.86
N VAL A 90 2.34 -10.74 -1.84
CA VAL A 90 2.35 -9.29 -1.66
C VAL A 90 1.76 -8.94 -0.29
N LEU A 91 2.49 -8.12 0.49
CA LEU A 91 2.05 -7.61 1.79
C LEU A 91 1.65 -6.13 1.70
N ASP A 92 0.48 -5.82 2.24
CA ASP A 92 0.08 -4.46 2.62
C ASP A 92 -0.11 -4.39 4.15
N ALA A 93 0.81 -3.73 4.84
CA ALA A 93 0.80 -3.66 6.31
C ALA A 93 -0.05 -2.49 6.87
N PHE A 94 -0.68 -1.72 5.98
CA PHE A 94 -1.62 -0.64 6.29
C PHE A 94 -2.83 -0.77 5.36
N LEU A 95 -3.46 -1.95 5.39
CA LEU A 95 -4.43 -2.45 4.42
C LEU A 95 -5.55 -1.46 4.09
N GLY A 96 -6.09 -0.77 5.09
CA GLY A 96 -7.22 0.12 4.97
C GLY A 96 -8.42 -0.55 4.28
N SER A 97 -8.85 0.00 3.14
CA SER A 97 -9.96 -0.54 2.34
C SER A 97 -9.56 -1.65 1.33
N GLY A 98 -8.30 -2.09 1.33
CA GLY A 98 -7.86 -3.26 0.57
C GLY A 98 -7.47 -3.01 -0.88
N THR A 99 -7.16 -1.77 -1.29
CA THR A 99 -6.82 -1.44 -2.69
C THR A 99 -5.69 -2.31 -3.25
N THR A 100 -4.62 -2.50 -2.47
CA THR A 100 -3.48 -3.34 -2.87
C THR A 100 -3.88 -4.78 -3.10
N LEU A 101 -4.71 -5.35 -2.22
CA LEU A 101 -5.11 -6.75 -2.30
C LEU A 101 -6.16 -7.02 -3.38
N ILE A 102 -6.99 -6.04 -3.71
CA ILE A 102 -7.86 -6.10 -4.90
C ILE A 102 -6.96 -6.24 -6.14
N GLU A 103 -5.90 -5.44 -6.28
CA GLU A 103 -4.96 -5.61 -7.41
C GLU A 103 -4.22 -6.94 -7.36
N CYS A 104 -3.83 -7.44 -6.17
CA CYS A 104 -3.23 -8.77 -6.05
C CYS A 104 -4.17 -9.85 -6.59
N LYS A 105 -5.44 -9.82 -6.20
CA LYS A 105 -6.47 -10.75 -6.69
C LYS A 105 -6.68 -10.63 -8.19
N LEU A 106 -6.68 -9.42 -8.74
CA LEU A 106 -6.85 -9.18 -10.18
C LEU A 106 -5.65 -9.61 -11.03
N LEU A 107 -4.45 -9.54 -10.46
CA LEU A 107 -3.20 -9.84 -11.14
C LEU A 107 -2.67 -11.25 -10.84
N GLY A 108 -3.33 -12.05 -10.00
CA GLY A 108 -2.87 -13.41 -9.72
C GLY A 108 -1.75 -13.49 -8.66
N ARG A 109 -1.70 -12.58 -7.69
CA ARG A 109 -0.75 -12.59 -6.56
C ARG A 109 -1.45 -13.01 -5.27
N HIS A 110 -0.76 -13.74 -4.40
CA HIS A 110 -1.24 -13.96 -3.03
C HIS A 110 -1.14 -12.66 -2.24
N GLY A 111 -2.17 -12.35 -1.46
CA GLY A 111 -2.27 -11.09 -0.73
C GLY A 111 -2.31 -11.30 0.78
N ILE A 112 -1.44 -10.61 1.51
CA ILE A 112 -1.51 -10.51 2.97
C ILE A 112 -1.80 -9.07 3.34
N GLY A 113 -2.86 -8.85 4.12
CA GLY A 113 -3.28 -7.54 4.59
C GLY A 113 -3.19 -7.46 6.11
N VAL A 114 -2.59 -6.41 6.64
CA VAL A 114 -2.59 -6.11 8.08
C VAL A 114 -3.18 -4.74 8.30
N ASP A 115 -4.09 -4.62 9.25
CA ASP A 115 -4.56 -3.34 9.75
C ASP A 115 -4.84 -3.45 11.25
N ILE A 116 -4.69 -2.35 11.98
CA ILE A 116 -5.04 -2.34 13.39
C ILE A 116 -6.55 -2.21 13.58
N ASN A 117 -7.24 -1.58 12.64
CA ASN A 117 -8.68 -1.31 12.70
C ASN A 117 -9.48 -2.50 12.11
N LYS A 118 -10.16 -3.25 12.99
CA LYS A 118 -11.03 -4.36 12.57
C LYS A 118 -12.09 -3.94 11.56
N GLU A 119 -12.68 -2.75 11.69
CA GLU A 119 -13.69 -2.27 10.74
C GLU A 119 -13.12 -2.02 9.34
N ALA A 120 -11.85 -1.60 9.24
CA ALA A 120 -11.15 -1.50 7.95
C ALA A 120 -10.96 -2.88 7.32
N ILE A 121 -10.65 -3.90 8.12
CA ILE A 121 -10.50 -5.28 7.64
C ILE A 121 -11.85 -5.86 7.16
N ILE A 122 -12.93 -5.62 7.91
CA ILE A 122 -14.30 -6.00 7.49
C ILE A 122 -14.65 -5.33 6.17
N LEU A 123 -14.34 -4.04 6.03
CA LEU A 123 -14.52 -3.32 4.77
C LEU A 123 -13.68 -3.95 3.65
N ALA A 124 -12.40 -4.24 3.88
CA ALA A 124 -11.54 -4.86 2.87
C ALA A 124 -12.08 -6.23 2.41
N TRP A 125 -12.58 -7.08 3.33
CA TRP A 125 -13.26 -8.32 2.98
C TRP A 125 -14.46 -8.09 2.07
N ASP A 126 -15.30 -7.12 2.39
CA ASP A 126 -16.44 -6.75 1.54
C ASP A 126 -15.98 -6.33 0.13
N ARG A 127 -14.92 -5.54 0.02
CA ARG A 127 -14.37 -5.12 -1.29
C ARG A 127 -13.69 -6.25 -2.04
N LEU A 128 -13.17 -7.24 -1.34
CA LEU A 128 -12.58 -8.45 -1.94
C LEU A 128 -13.64 -9.52 -2.29
N ASN A 129 -14.89 -9.35 -1.85
CA ASN A 129 -15.99 -10.29 -2.03
C ASN A 129 -16.59 -10.24 -3.44
N PHE A 130 -15.77 -10.63 -4.42
CA PHE A 130 -16.19 -10.87 -5.80
C PHE A 130 -15.49 -12.12 -6.33
N SER A 131 -16.18 -12.91 -7.16
CA SER A 131 -15.55 -14.03 -7.87
C SER A 131 -14.74 -13.50 -9.05
N TYR A 132 -13.50 -13.95 -9.17
CA TYR A 132 -12.61 -13.60 -10.29
C TYR A 132 -11.50 -14.65 -10.42
N GLU A 133 -11.20 -15.05 -11.66
CA GLU A 133 -10.10 -15.95 -12.00
C GLU A 133 -9.12 -15.22 -12.94
N PRO A 134 -7.87 -14.95 -12.52
CA PRO A 134 -6.93 -14.07 -13.25
C PRO A 134 -6.53 -14.54 -14.66
N ASN A 135 -6.72 -15.81 -15.00
CA ASN A 135 -6.13 -16.45 -16.19
C ASN A 135 -7.12 -16.71 -17.34
N ARG A 136 -8.07 -15.81 -17.58
CA ARG A 136 -8.77 -15.72 -18.88
C ARG A 136 -8.21 -14.66 -19.83
N LEU A 137 -7.15 -13.95 -19.44
CA LEU A 137 -6.48 -12.97 -20.30
C LEU A 137 -5.31 -13.66 -21.00
N SER A 138 -5.49 -13.96 -22.28
CA SER A 138 -4.39 -14.41 -23.14
C SER A 138 -3.31 -13.33 -23.17
N SER A 139 -2.04 -13.73 -23.15
CA SER A 139 -0.88 -12.84 -23.13
C SER A 139 -0.85 -11.81 -24.28
N SER A 140 -1.66 -12.00 -25.32
CA SER A 140 -1.85 -11.03 -26.41
C SER A 140 -2.57 -9.74 -25.99
N GLU A 141 -3.34 -9.73 -24.89
CA GLU A 141 -4.05 -8.54 -24.41
C GLU A 141 -3.23 -7.69 -23.42
N LEU A 142 -2.20 -8.26 -22.79
CA LEU A 142 -1.36 -7.56 -21.81
C LEU A 142 -0.12 -6.89 -22.43
N PHE A 143 0.29 -7.27 -23.65
CA PHE A 143 1.51 -6.77 -24.29
C PHE A 143 1.36 -6.65 -25.82
N THR A 144 0.59 -5.69 -26.32
CA THR A 144 0.51 -5.46 -27.77
C THR A 144 1.59 -4.54 -28.35
N ASN A 145 2.61 -4.10 -27.59
CA ASN A 145 3.68 -3.24 -28.14
C ASN A 145 5.03 -3.33 -27.42
N VAL A 146 5.63 -4.53 -27.34
CA VAL A 146 7.09 -4.65 -27.21
C VAL A 146 7.57 -5.68 -28.22
N ASN A 147 8.20 -5.19 -29.29
CA ASN A 147 8.84 -6.02 -30.30
C ASN A 147 9.95 -6.88 -29.67
N GLN A 148 9.64 -8.15 -29.36
CA GLN A 148 10.51 -9.34 -29.39
C GLN A 148 9.74 -10.51 -28.74
N ILE A 149 8.95 -11.23 -29.55
CA ILE A 149 8.29 -12.45 -29.12
C ILE A 149 9.30 -13.59 -29.25
N ARG A 150 9.73 -14.17 -28.12
CA ARG A 150 10.08 -15.59 -28.08
C ARG A 150 8.78 -16.35 -27.85
N GLU A 151 8.40 -17.16 -28.83
CA GLU A 151 7.33 -18.14 -28.68
C GLU A 151 7.79 -19.21 -27.67
N GLU A 152 7.48 -19.02 -26.40
CA GLU A 152 7.50 -20.12 -25.43
C GLU A 152 6.06 -20.43 -25.03
N LYS A 153 5.58 -21.59 -25.49
CA LYS A 153 4.37 -22.23 -24.97
C LYS A 153 4.61 -22.55 -23.49
N SER A 154 4.21 -21.67 -22.58
CA SER A 154 4.13 -22.00 -21.16
C SER A 154 2.73 -22.52 -20.87
N ASP A 155 2.65 -23.75 -20.36
CA ASP A 155 1.47 -24.24 -19.64
C ASP A 155 1.14 -23.23 -18.54
N PHE A 156 0.12 -22.38 -18.74
CA PHE A 156 -0.26 -21.39 -17.74
C PHE A 156 -0.87 -22.11 -16.54
N GLU A 157 -0.05 -22.34 -15.52
CA GLU A 157 -0.55 -22.83 -14.24
C GLU A 157 -1.55 -21.82 -13.69
N LEU A 158 -2.78 -22.28 -13.43
CA LEU A 158 -3.86 -21.44 -12.96
C LEU A 158 -3.58 -21.02 -11.51
N VAL A 159 -2.92 -19.88 -11.32
CA VAL A 159 -2.71 -19.33 -9.97
C VAL A 159 -4.04 -18.83 -9.44
N ARG A 160 -4.56 -19.50 -8.42
CA ARG A 160 -5.70 -19.02 -7.62
C ARG A 160 -5.16 -18.20 -6.45
N PRO A 161 -5.33 -16.86 -6.45
CA PRO A 161 -4.88 -16.02 -5.34
C PRO A 161 -5.49 -16.45 -4.02
N THR A 162 -4.65 -16.52 -2.99
CA THR A 162 -5.11 -16.63 -1.60
C THR A 162 -4.97 -15.27 -0.95
N ILE A 163 -5.97 -14.87 -0.17
CA ILE A 163 -5.98 -13.61 0.56
C ILE A 163 -6.10 -13.91 2.05
N LYS A 164 -5.21 -13.35 2.86
CA LYS A 164 -5.23 -13.46 4.33
C LYS A 164 -5.23 -12.08 4.96
N LEU A 165 -6.20 -11.80 5.83
CA LEU A 165 -6.30 -10.50 6.51
C LEU A 165 -6.10 -10.68 8.02
N TYR A 166 -5.26 -9.83 8.60
CA TYR A 166 -4.93 -9.87 10.02
C TYR A 166 -5.25 -8.54 10.69
N GLN A 167 -5.90 -8.62 11.84
CA GLN A 167 -5.91 -7.54 12.81
C GLN A 167 -4.57 -7.52 13.55
N GLY A 168 -3.79 -6.47 13.35
CA GLY A 168 -2.41 -6.42 13.80
C GLY A 168 -1.77 -5.05 13.66
N ASP A 169 -0.57 -4.92 14.24
CA ASP A 169 0.25 -3.73 14.15
C ASP A 169 1.41 -3.99 13.17
N ALA A 170 1.67 -3.08 12.25
CA ALA A 170 2.77 -3.19 11.29
C ALA A 170 4.16 -3.29 11.95
N ARG A 171 4.29 -2.92 13.24
CA ARG A 171 5.49 -3.08 14.05
C ARG A 171 5.68 -4.49 14.60
N ASN A 172 4.70 -5.39 14.42
CA ASN A 172 4.78 -6.78 14.84
C ASN A 172 3.97 -7.69 13.89
N LEU A 173 4.67 -8.29 12.92
CA LEU A 173 4.14 -9.17 11.90
C LEU A 173 4.33 -10.66 12.27
N ASP A 174 4.08 -11.04 13.52
CA ASP A 174 4.29 -12.39 14.11
C ASP A 174 3.61 -13.59 13.40
N LYS A 175 2.64 -13.36 12.51
CA LYS A 175 1.98 -14.40 11.69
C LYS A 175 2.60 -14.56 10.31
N ILE A 176 3.63 -13.79 10.00
CA ILE A 176 4.40 -13.87 8.75
C ILE A 176 5.82 -14.27 9.13
N GLY A 177 6.29 -15.38 8.56
CA GLY A 177 7.63 -15.89 8.76
C GLY A 177 8.70 -14.98 8.16
N ASP A 178 9.95 -15.28 8.49
CA ASP A 178 11.09 -14.59 7.92
C ASP A 178 11.19 -14.91 6.43
N GLU A 179 11.47 -13.90 5.60
CA GLU A 179 11.70 -14.08 4.16
C GLU A 179 10.54 -14.80 3.42
N GLU A 180 9.28 -14.52 3.78
CA GLU A 180 8.10 -15.09 3.12
C GLU A 180 7.49 -14.19 2.04
N VAL A 181 7.77 -12.88 2.07
CA VAL A 181 7.12 -11.88 1.22
C VAL A 181 8.00 -11.52 0.02
N ASP A 182 7.37 -11.41 -1.17
CA ASP A 182 8.03 -11.05 -2.43
C ASP A 182 7.92 -9.57 -2.79
N LEU A 183 6.89 -8.89 -2.28
CA LEU A 183 6.73 -7.45 -2.42
C LEU A 183 5.95 -6.90 -1.22
N ILE A 184 6.46 -5.82 -0.62
CA ILE A 184 5.66 -5.00 0.30
C ILE A 184 5.20 -3.78 -0.48
N ALA A 185 3.91 -3.51 -0.53
CA ALA A 185 3.35 -2.33 -1.21
C ALA A 185 2.28 -1.73 -0.29
N THR A 186 2.60 -0.58 0.33
CA THR A 186 1.77 -0.06 1.42
C THR A 186 1.74 1.47 1.50
N HIS A 187 0.69 1.98 2.14
CA HIS A 187 0.41 3.41 2.30
C HIS A 187 0.13 3.72 3.78
N PRO A 188 1.16 4.00 4.61
CA PRO A 188 0.99 4.24 6.04
C PRO A 188 0.20 5.51 6.36
N PRO A 189 -0.46 5.58 7.52
CA PRO A 189 -1.08 6.81 8.01
C PRO A 189 -0.01 7.86 8.37
N TYR A 190 -0.25 9.11 8.02
CA TYR A 190 0.71 10.20 8.23
C TYR A 190 0.51 10.90 9.56
N ALA A 191 1.52 10.88 10.44
CA ALA A 191 1.78 11.77 11.58
C ALA A 191 0.61 12.69 12.00
N SER A 192 -0.49 12.14 12.51
CA SER A 192 -1.70 12.86 12.96
C SER A 192 -2.51 13.66 11.92
N ILE A 193 -2.22 13.53 10.63
CA ILE A 193 -2.97 14.19 9.54
C ILE A 193 -4.40 13.62 9.44
N ILE A 194 -4.56 12.32 9.69
CA ILE A 194 -5.85 11.61 9.71
C ILE A 194 -5.83 10.65 10.90
N SER A 195 -6.85 10.68 11.76
CA SER A 195 -6.95 9.78 12.92
C SER A 195 -7.97 8.69 12.64
N TYR A 196 -7.49 7.46 12.40
CA TYR A 196 -8.33 6.33 11.96
C TYR A 196 -9.05 5.58 13.10
N THR A 197 -8.75 5.89 14.36
CA THR A 197 -9.38 5.25 15.53
C THR A 197 -10.01 6.29 16.47
N LYS A 198 -11.30 6.58 16.30
CA LYS A 198 -12.09 7.31 17.31
C LYS A 198 -13.00 6.32 18.04
N LYS A 199 -12.83 6.22 19.37
CA LYS A 199 -13.65 5.44 20.32
C LYS A 199 -13.51 3.91 20.34
N SER A 200 -12.43 3.29 19.87
CA SER A 200 -12.12 1.92 20.29
C SER A 200 -11.28 1.96 21.58
N LYS A 201 -11.53 1.02 22.50
CA LYS A 201 -10.73 0.78 23.71
C LYS A 201 -9.29 0.31 23.39
N MET A 202 -8.81 0.49 22.15
CA MET A 202 -7.44 0.20 21.76
C MET A 202 -6.54 1.28 22.32
N GLN A 203 -5.56 0.81 23.10
CA GLN A 203 -4.60 1.65 23.80
C GLN A 203 -3.86 2.52 22.79
N THR A 204 -3.61 3.76 23.19
CA THR A 204 -2.95 4.82 22.41
C THR A 204 -1.57 4.46 21.88
N GLN A 205 -0.97 3.36 22.35
CA GLN A 205 0.38 2.94 22.00
C GLN A 205 0.47 2.28 20.61
N ASP A 206 -0.64 1.73 20.10
CA ASP A 206 -0.60 0.89 18.90
C ASP A 206 -0.90 1.66 17.58
N ASP A 207 -1.45 2.87 17.66
CA ASP A 207 -1.92 3.65 16.50
C ASP A 207 -0.93 4.76 16.07
N LEU A 208 -0.16 4.50 15.00
CA LEU A 208 0.78 5.47 14.42
C LEU A 208 0.12 6.77 13.96
N SER A 209 -1.18 6.72 13.63
CA SER A 209 -1.93 7.89 13.18
C SER A 209 -2.17 8.92 14.29
N LYS A 210 -1.88 8.60 15.56
CA LYS A 210 -2.05 9.52 16.69
C LYS A 210 -0.75 10.17 17.16
N ILE A 211 0.39 9.80 16.59
CA ILE A 211 1.70 10.34 17.00
C ILE A 211 1.87 11.76 16.46
N SER A 212 2.06 12.72 17.37
CA SER A 212 2.25 14.14 17.03
C SER A 212 3.72 14.56 16.97
N SER A 213 4.63 13.82 17.62
CA SER A 213 6.07 14.05 17.49
C SER A 213 6.60 13.40 16.22
N ILE A 214 7.32 14.17 15.39
CA ILE A 214 7.93 13.62 14.17
C ILE A 214 9.03 12.62 14.53
N GLU A 215 9.79 12.87 15.59
CA GLU A 215 10.87 11.97 16.02
C GLU A 215 10.33 10.63 16.52
N GLU A 216 9.26 10.68 17.32
CA GLU A 216 8.56 9.47 17.78
C GLU A 216 7.98 8.69 16.59
N PHE A 217 7.32 9.37 15.65
CA PHE A 217 6.78 8.74 14.46
C PHE A 217 7.88 8.04 13.63
N VAL A 218 9.01 8.71 13.43
CA VAL A 218 10.16 8.12 12.70
C VAL A 218 10.75 6.94 13.46
N SER A 219 10.82 7.00 14.80
CA SER A 219 11.26 5.89 15.63
C SER A 219 10.35 4.66 15.49
N GLU A 220 9.03 4.87 15.49
CA GLU A 220 8.07 3.78 15.28
C GLU A 220 8.11 3.24 13.84
N MET A 221 8.28 4.10 12.83
CA MET A 221 8.48 3.67 11.44
C MET A 221 9.78 2.87 11.27
N ARG A 222 10.82 3.12 12.07
CA ARG A 222 12.01 2.27 12.10
C ARG A 222 11.69 0.85 12.59
N LYS A 223 10.77 0.69 13.55
CA LYS A 223 10.30 -0.65 13.98
C LYS A 223 9.54 -1.35 12.87
N VAL A 224 8.68 -0.63 12.15
CA VAL A 224 8.00 -1.13 10.93
C VAL A 224 9.03 -1.57 9.89
N ALA A 225 10.06 -0.75 9.62
CA ALA A 225 11.12 -1.08 8.69
C ALA A 225 11.88 -2.36 9.09
N LYS A 226 12.14 -2.58 10.39
CA LYS A 226 12.74 -3.84 10.88
C LYS A 226 11.87 -5.06 10.59
N GLU A 227 10.57 -4.96 10.84
CA GLU A 227 9.64 -6.05 10.51
C GLU A 227 9.54 -6.29 9.01
N PHE A 228 9.50 -5.22 8.20
CA PHE A 228 9.53 -5.34 6.74
C PHE A 228 10.80 -6.03 6.27
N TYR A 229 11.96 -5.67 6.83
CA TYR A 229 13.24 -6.30 6.50
C TYR A 229 13.25 -7.78 6.86
N ARG A 230 12.65 -8.15 8.00
CA ARG A 230 12.53 -9.55 8.46
C ARG A 230 11.70 -10.39 7.50
N VAL A 231 10.46 -9.95 7.19
CA VAL A 231 9.51 -10.75 6.38
C VAL A 231 9.81 -10.74 4.88
N LEU A 232 10.51 -9.71 4.37
CA LEU A 232 10.82 -9.60 2.94
C LEU A 232 11.97 -10.55 2.55
N LYS A 233 11.82 -11.25 1.43
CA LYS A 233 12.90 -12.08 0.86
C LYS A 233 14.11 -11.25 0.43
N PRO A 234 15.34 -11.77 0.51
CA PRO A 234 16.52 -11.14 -0.07
C PRO A 234 16.32 -10.84 -1.57
N GLY A 235 16.81 -9.68 -2.03
CA GLY A 235 16.66 -9.22 -3.41
C GLY A 235 15.29 -8.64 -3.76
N LYS A 236 14.28 -8.80 -2.90
CA LYS A 236 12.92 -8.30 -3.13
C LYS A 236 12.72 -6.87 -2.62
N HIS A 237 11.55 -6.30 -2.89
CA HIS A 237 11.30 -4.87 -2.78
C HIS A 237 10.22 -4.51 -1.75
N ALA A 238 10.39 -3.36 -1.09
CA ALA A 238 9.40 -2.73 -0.24
C ALA A 238 9.11 -1.31 -0.75
N ALA A 239 7.86 -1.05 -1.09
CA ALA A 239 7.39 0.23 -1.59
C ALA A 239 6.44 0.89 -0.58
N ILE A 240 6.75 2.13 -0.21
CA ILE A 240 6.03 2.90 0.80
C ILE A 240 5.70 4.28 0.23
N LEU A 241 4.41 4.61 0.18
CA LEU A 241 3.93 5.94 -0.19
C LEU A 241 3.84 6.82 1.06
N ILE A 242 4.65 7.87 1.14
CA ILE A 242 4.68 8.81 2.25
C ILE A 242 4.65 10.28 1.82
N GLY A 243 3.77 11.05 2.44
CA GLY A 243 3.63 12.47 2.23
C GLY A 243 4.37 13.30 3.29
N ASP A 244 4.64 14.54 2.93
CA ASP A 244 5.18 15.54 3.85
C ASP A 244 4.08 16.42 4.44
N THR A 245 4.44 17.18 5.48
CA THR A 245 3.52 18.11 6.13
C THR A 245 4.14 19.50 6.27
N ARG A 246 3.37 20.42 6.85
CA ARG A 246 3.80 21.79 7.10
C ARG A 246 3.44 22.18 8.53
N ARG A 247 4.41 22.67 9.30
CA ARG A 247 4.23 23.23 10.64
C ARG A 247 4.73 24.66 10.64
N HIS A 248 3.97 25.59 11.23
CA HIS A 248 4.33 27.02 11.26
C HIS A 248 4.71 27.58 9.88
N LYS A 249 3.97 27.20 8.82
CA LYS A 249 4.27 27.55 7.40
C LYS A 249 5.56 26.98 6.81
N HIS A 250 6.33 26.18 7.55
CA HIS A 250 7.59 25.57 7.09
C HIS A 250 7.44 24.09 6.76
N PHE A 251 8.14 23.66 5.72
CA PHE A 251 8.04 22.29 5.19
C PHE A 251 8.69 21.34 6.19
N VAL A 252 8.00 20.23 6.49
CA VAL A 252 8.49 19.20 7.40
C VAL A 252 8.71 17.94 6.57
N PRO A 253 9.98 17.57 6.28
CA PRO A 253 10.32 16.46 5.39
C PRO A 253 10.21 15.11 6.13
N ILE A 254 8.98 14.69 6.43
CA ILE A 254 8.68 13.40 7.05
C ILE A 254 9.12 12.25 6.13
N ALA A 255 8.86 12.38 4.83
CA ALA A 255 9.18 11.37 3.83
C ALA A 255 10.65 10.97 3.90
N PHE A 256 11.55 11.95 3.84
CA PHE A 256 12.99 11.70 3.91
C PHE A 256 13.46 11.15 5.26
N ARG A 257 12.85 11.55 6.38
CA ARG A 257 13.18 10.97 7.69
C ARG A 257 12.78 9.49 7.79
N VAL A 258 11.66 9.11 7.18
CA VAL A 258 11.25 7.70 7.08
C VAL A 258 12.17 6.94 6.11
N MET A 259 12.55 7.54 4.99
CA MET A 259 13.56 6.96 4.10
C MET A 259 14.86 6.66 4.85
N GLN A 260 15.35 7.60 5.66
CA GLN A 260 16.53 7.39 6.50
C GLN A 260 16.34 6.21 7.46
N ALA A 261 15.17 6.09 8.12
CA ALA A 261 14.88 4.97 9.01
C ALA A 261 14.94 3.61 8.30
N PHE A 262 14.54 3.52 7.03
CA PHE A 262 14.67 2.30 6.22
C PHE A 262 16.15 2.01 5.87
N LEU A 263 16.92 3.03 5.49
CA LEU A 263 18.34 2.89 5.19
C LEU A 263 19.15 2.44 6.41
N GLU A 264 18.82 2.95 7.60
CA GLU A 264 19.43 2.53 8.88
C GLU A 264 19.17 1.06 9.23
N VAL A 265 18.06 0.48 8.76
CA VAL A 265 17.75 -0.95 8.95
C VAL A 265 18.56 -1.85 8.01
N GLY A 266 19.07 -1.30 6.91
CA GLY A 266 19.89 -2.02 5.93
C GLY A 266 19.25 -2.16 4.55
N PHE A 267 18.13 -1.47 4.29
CA PHE A 267 17.60 -1.38 2.93
C PHE A 267 18.51 -0.55 2.02
N ILE A 268 18.40 -0.81 0.72
CA ILE A 268 19.00 0.01 -0.34
C ILE A 268 17.88 0.81 -1.00
N LEU A 269 18.03 2.13 -1.11
CA LEU A 269 17.09 2.96 -1.86
C LEU A 269 17.22 2.63 -3.35
N LYS A 270 16.14 2.16 -3.95
CA LYS A 270 16.08 1.79 -5.37
C LYS A 270 15.51 2.93 -6.20
N GLU A 271 14.40 3.52 -5.76
CA GLU A 271 13.71 4.61 -6.46
C GLU A 271 13.06 5.59 -5.47
N ASP A 272 13.04 6.87 -5.84
CA ASP A 272 12.15 7.89 -5.27
C ASP A 272 11.19 8.34 -6.39
N ILE A 273 9.92 8.02 -6.22
CA ILE A 273 8.87 8.27 -7.20
C ILE A 273 7.94 9.35 -6.65
N ILE A 274 7.81 10.44 -7.40
CA ILE A 274 6.92 11.54 -7.07
C ILE A 274 5.51 11.20 -7.56
N LYS A 275 4.60 10.94 -6.64
CA LYS A 275 3.18 10.74 -6.95
C LYS A 275 2.45 12.07 -6.80
N LEU A 276 1.89 12.60 -7.88
CA LEU A 276 1.13 13.84 -7.86
C LEU A 276 -0.21 13.66 -7.12
N GLN A 277 -0.56 14.63 -6.29
CA GLN A 277 -1.85 14.68 -5.60
C GLN A 277 -2.87 15.47 -6.44
N HIS A 278 -4.05 14.89 -6.62
CA HIS A 278 -5.19 15.49 -7.31
C HIS A 278 -6.35 15.67 -6.33
N ASN A 279 -7.19 16.69 -6.52
CA ASN A 279 -8.40 16.92 -5.73
C ASN A 279 -8.18 17.03 -4.20
N MET A 280 -7.05 17.63 -3.79
CA MET A 280 -6.70 17.81 -2.38
C MET A 280 -7.74 18.65 -1.64
N VAL A 281 -8.29 18.10 -0.55
CA VAL A 281 -9.14 18.82 0.39
C VAL A 281 -8.34 18.99 1.69
N GLY A 282 -7.85 20.20 1.94
CA GLY A 282 -7.28 20.55 3.24
C GLY A 282 -8.39 20.83 4.28
N THR A 283 -8.01 21.20 5.50
CA THR A 283 -8.97 21.70 6.52
C THR A 283 -9.75 22.93 6.06
N ILE A 284 -9.25 23.64 5.03
CA ILE A 284 -9.92 24.72 4.29
C ILE A 284 -9.84 24.37 2.80
N PRO A 285 -10.90 24.62 1.98
CA PRO A 285 -10.89 24.33 0.55
C PRO A 285 -9.70 24.96 -0.19
N TRP A 286 -8.97 24.12 -0.93
CA TRP A 286 -7.70 24.44 -1.62
C TRP A 286 -7.77 25.66 -2.55
N LYS A 287 -8.93 25.87 -3.19
CA LYS A 287 -9.17 26.95 -4.16
C LYS A 287 -9.23 28.36 -3.55
N MET A 288 -9.17 28.51 -2.23
CA MET A 288 -9.34 29.80 -1.54
C MET A 288 -8.04 30.41 -0.98
N ARG A 289 -6.84 29.85 -1.26
CA ARG A 289 -5.59 30.33 -0.65
C ARG A 289 -4.77 31.24 -1.57
N LYS A 290 -4.81 32.55 -1.34
CA LYS A 290 -3.60 33.39 -1.46
C LYS A 290 -2.73 33.03 -0.25
N SER A 291 -1.60 32.37 -0.50
CA SER A 291 -0.69 31.84 0.51
C SER A 291 0.69 32.46 0.28
N ASP A 292 1.42 32.78 1.35
CA ASP A 292 2.83 33.22 1.31
C ASP A 292 3.82 32.04 1.17
N PHE A 293 3.31 30.82 0.95
CA PHE A 293 4.09 29.61 0.70
C PHE A 293 3.44 28.70 -0.35
N TYR A 294 4.23 27.84 -0.99
CA TYR A 294 3.74 26.82 -1.90
C TYR A 294 3.04 25.66 -1.17
N LEU A 295 1.93 25.21 -1.76
CA LEU A 295 1.19 24.06 -1.27
C LEU A 295 1.88 22.76 -1.70
N ILE A 296 1.84 21.75 -0.83
CA ILE A 296 2.39 20.42 -1.13
C ILE A 296 1.42 19.74 -2.10
N ALA A 297 1.92 19.31 -3.25
CA ALA A 297 1.12 18.72 -4.33
C ALA A 297 1.61 17.32 -4.75
N HIS A 298 2.44 16.70 -3.92
CA HIS A 298 2.99 15.38 -4.17
C HIS A 298 3.22 14.59 -2.88
N GLU A 299 3.43 13.29 -3.06
CA GLU A 299 3.90 12.33 -2.06
C GLU A 299 5.12 11.62 -2.65
N HIS A 300 5.99 11.13 -1.78
CA HIS A 300 7.12 10.29 -2.16
C HIS A 300 6.73 8.83 -2.05
N LEU A 301 6.84 8.09 -3.13
CA LEU A 301 6.79 6.63 -3.15
C LEU A 301 8.22 6.12 -3.22
N PHE A 302 8.78 5.81 -2.07
CA PHE A 302 10.10 5.18 -2.02
C PHE A 302 9.98 3.70 -2.31
N VAL A 303 10.82 3.21 -3.21
CA VAL A 303 11.04 1.79 -3.42
C VAL A 303 12.40 1.44 -2.82
N PHE A 304 12.39 0.52 -1.86
CA PHE A 304 13.55 -0.05 -1.22
C PHE A 304 13.78 -1.47 -1.71
N ARG A 305 15.03 -1.92 -1.69
CA ARG A 305 15.42 -3.31 -1.95
C ARG A 305 16.14 -3.88 -0.74
N LYS A 306 15.76 -5.10 -0.31
CA LYS A 306 16.56 -5.87 0.65
C LYS A 306 17.75 -6.47 -0.09
N PRO A 307 18.99 -6.33 0.39
CA PRO A 307 20.13 -6.93 -0.27
C PRO A 307 20.00 -8.45 -0.46
N GLU A 308 20.65 -8.99 -1.49
CA GLU A 308 20.78 -10.45 -1.63
C GLU A 308 21.76 -11.00 -0.60
N LYS A 309 21.62 -12.30 -0.27
CA LYS A 309 22.55 -12.98 0.64
C LYS A 309 23.96 -12.99 0.00
N GLY A 310 24.94 -12.45 0.71
CA GLY A 310 26.33 -12.35 0.23
C GLY A 310 26.59 -11.22 -0.78
N GLU A 311 25.62 -10.33 -1.02
CA GLU A 311 25.78 -9.22 -1.95
C GLU A 311 26.84 -8.22 -1.48
N LYS A 312 27.69 -7.76 -2.40
CA LYS A 312 28.70 -6.73 -2.11
C LYS A 312 28.04 -5.34 -2.03
N ILE A 313 27.56 -4.98 -0.83
CA ILE A 313 26.83 -3.74 -0.55
C ILE A 313 27.60 -2.47 -0.94
N SER A 314 28.94 -2.49 -0.93
CA SER A 314 29.75 -1.33 -1.29
C SER A 314 29.56 -0.83 -2.73
N LYS A 315 28.94 -1.62 -3.62
CA LYS A 315 28.50 -1.16 -4.95
C LYS A 315 27.35 -0.15 -4.90
N PHE A 316 26.63 -0.09 -3.79
CA PHE A 316 25.44 0.75 -3.58
C PHE A 316 25.65 1.76 -2.45
N LYS A 317 26.90 2.12 -2.14
CA LYS A 317 27.24 2.95 -0.97
C LYS A 317 26.55 4.32 -1.00
N GLU A 318 26.26 4.85 -2.19
CA GLU A 318 25.52 6.11 -2.40
C GLU A 318 23.99 5.95 -2.27
N SER A 319 23.49 4.72 -2.20
CA SER A 319 22.06 4.39 -2.09
C SER A 319 21.72 3.64 -0.79
N THR A 320 22.72 3.39 0.06
CA THR A 320 22.59 2.89 1.44
C THR A 320 22.78 4.02 2.44
N MET A 321 22.75 3.78 3.75
CA MET A 321 23.11 4.81 4.73
C MET A 321 24.52 5.40 4.47
N TRP A 322 24.58 6.66 4.03
CA TRP A 322 25.83 7.33 3.61
C TRP A 322 26.33 8.37 4.63
N TRP A 323 25.55 8.67 5.66
CA TRP A 323 25.96 9.54 6.76
C TRP A 323 26.51 8.71 7.94
N LYS A 324 27.34 9.35 8.77
CA LYS A 324 27.75 8.80 10.06
C LYS A 324 26.73 9.20 11.12
N ASN A 325 26.38 8.27 12.00
CA ASN A 325 25.79 8.65 13.28
C ASN A 325 26.96 9.06 14.16
N ASP A 326 27.12 10.36 14.37
CA ASP A 326 28.10 10.91 15.31
C ASP A 326 27.76 10.52 16.76
#